data_AF-A0A9E0R148-F1
#
_entry.id   AF-A0A9E0R148-F1
#
_cell.length_a   1.000
_cell.length_b   1.000
_cell.length_c   1.000
_cell.angle_alpha   90.00
_cell.angle_beta   90.00
_cell.angle_gamma   90.00
#
_symmetry.space_group_name_H-M   'P 1'
#
loop_
_entity.id
_entity.type
_entity.pdbx_description
1 polymer ?
#
loop_
_entity_poly.entity_id
_entity_poly.type
_entity_poly.pdbx_seq_one_letter_code
_entity_poly.pdbx_strand_id
1 'polypeptide(L)' 'MSTEKPTPPGDYECCESACTPCVWDTYYEELQAWNAEQQASKEAEKQNAETKTEQN' A
#
# COMPACT_ATOMS: atom_id res chain seq x y z
N MET A 1 12.12 -0.89 4.81
CA MET A 1 11.12 -1.85 5.33
C MET A 1 10.28 -2.24 4.14
N SER A 2 10.13 -3.53 3.86
CA SER A 2 9.35 -3.99 2.71
C SER A 2 7.89 -3.67 2.97
N THR A 3 7.37 -2.59 2.39
CA THR A 3 5.95 -2.29 2.37
C THR A 3 5.30 -3.18 1.33
N GLU A 4 5.12 -4.44 1.73
CA GLU A 4 4.34 -5.40 0.99
C GLU A 4 2.87 -5.01 1.06
N LYS A 5 2.13 -5.29 -0.02
CA LYS A 5 0.71 -4.97 -0.09
C LYS A 5 -0.03 -5.69 1.05
N PRO A 6 -0.86 -5.01 1.86
CA PRO A 6 -1.61 -5.67 2.91
C PRO A 6 -2.55 -6.72 2.32
N THR A 7 -2.69 -7.83 3.04
CA THR A 7 -3.60 -8.92 2.65
C THR A 7 -4.97 -8.65 3.25
N PRO A 8 -6.07 -8.75 2.49
CA PRO A 8 -7.40 -8.58 3.04
C PRO A 8 -7.69 -9.64 4.12
N PRO A 9 -8.43 -9.28 5.18
CA PRO A 9 -8.84 -10.24 6.20
C PRO A 9 -9.71 -11.34 5.59
N GLY A 10 -9.62 -12.55 6.13
CA GLY A 10 -10.47 -13.67 5.69
C GLY A 10 -11.94 -13.49 6.09
N ASP A 11 -12.84 -14.20 5.41
CA ASP A 11 -14.29 -14.11 5.67
C ASP A 11 -14.65 -14.41 7.15
N TYR A 12 -13.89 -15.29 7.81
CA TYR A 12 -14.09 -15.65 9.22
C TYR A 12 -13.40 -14.71 10.22
N GLU A 13 -12.55 -13.80 9.75
CA GLU A 13 -11.88 -12.80 10.58
C GLU A 13 -12.76 -11.55 10.75
N CYS A 14 -13.70 -11.35 9.83
CA CYS A 14 -14.70 -10.31 9.93
C CYS A 14 -15.81 -10.73 10.92
N CYS A 15 -15.79 -10.20 12.14
CA CYS A 15 -16.84 -10.45 13.13
C CYS A 15 -18.18 -9.74 12.83
N GLU A 16 -18.41 -9.21 11.62
CA GLU A 16 -19.64 -8.50 11.20
C GLU A 16 -20.16 -7.47 12.23
N SER A 17 -19.27 -6.66 12.81
CA SER A 17 -19.53 -5.65 13.85
C SER A 17 -19.57 -6.14 15.32
N ALA A 18 -19.31 -7.42 15.59
CA ALA A 18 -19.22 -7.93 16.97
C ALA A 18 -17.87 -7.62 17.65
N CYS A 19 -16.85 -7.22 16.88
CA CYS A 19 -15.49 -6.92 17.37
C CYS A 19 -15.14 -5.45 17.05
N THR A 20 -14.50 -4.75 18.00
CA THR A 20 -13.89 -3.42 17.77
C THR A 20 -12.44 -3.43 18.25
N PRO A 21 -11.47 -2.97 17.44
CA PRO A 21 -11.61 -2.37 16.09
C PRO A 21 -12.00 -3.37 14.99
N CYS A 22 -12.59 -2.89 13.89
CA CYS A 22 -12.92 -3.74 12.75
C CYS A 22 -11.64 -4.13 12.02
N VAL A 23 -11.49 -5.41 11.65
CA VAL A 23 -10.32 -5.89 10.87
C VAL A 23 -10.17 -5.15 9.54
N TRP A 24 -11.28 -4.66 8.98
CA TRP A 24 -11.27 -3.85 7.77
C TRP A 24 -10.71 -2.45 7.99
N ASP A 25 -10.89 -1.86 9.18
CA ASP A 25 -10.35 -0.53 9.48
C ASP A 25 -8.82 -0.56 9.38
N THR A 26 -8.19 -1.50 10.09
CA THR A 26 -6.74 -1.70 10.05
C THR A 26 -6.25 -1.98 8.63
N TYR A 27 -6.93 -2.88 7.91
CA TYR A 27 -6.56 -3.21 6.52
C TYR A 27 -6.60 -1.98 5.61
N TYR A 28 -7.63 -1.12 5.72
CA TYR A 28 -7.72 0.08 4.89
C TYR A 28 -6.68 1.13 5.25
N GLU A 29 -6.34 1.29 6.53
CA GLU A 29 -5.25 2.16 6.97
C GLU A 29 -3.90 1.73 6.37
N GLU A 30 -3.56 0.45 6.48
CA GLU A 30 -2.35 -0.12 5.90
C GLU A 30 -2.36 -0.01 4.37
N LEU A 31 -3.51 -0.23 3.74
CA LEU A 31 -3.66 -0.16 2.29
C LEU A 31 -3.48 1.27 1.78
N GLN A 32 -3.93 2.28 2.53
CA GLN A 32 -3.69 3.68 2.17
C GLN A 32 -2.22 4.03 2.27
N ALA A 33 -1.53 3.63 3.35
CA ALA A 33 -0.10 3.85 3.50
C ALA A 33 0.69 3.21 2.35
N TRP A 34 0.39 1.95 2.02
CA TRP A 34 1.00 1.24 0.92
C TRP A 34 0.77 1.94 -0.43
N ASN A 35 -0.46 2.38 -0.72
CA ASN A 35 -0.75 3.09 -1.97
C ASN A 35 -0.01 4.42 -2.07
N ALA A 36 0.16 5.16 -0.97
CA ALA A 36 0.93 6.40 -0.95
C ALA A 36 2.40 6.15 -1.26
N GLU A 37 2.99 5.12 -0.65
CA GLU A 37 4.39 4.73 -0.90
C GLU A 37 4.63 4.22 -2.32
N GLN A 38 3.70 3.44 -2.87
CA GLN A 38 3.77 2.96 -4.25
C GLN A 38 3.70 4.12 -5.25
N GLN A 39 2.88 5.14 -4.97
CA GLN A 39 2.81 6.34 -5.82
C GLN A 39 4.11 7.13 -5.78
N ALA A 40 4.64 7.41 -4.59
CA ALA A 40 5.92 8.08 -4.42
C ALA A 40 7.08 7.33 -5.11
N SER A 41 7.08 6.00 -5.02
CA SER A 41 8.09 5.15 -5.66
C SER A 41 8.00 5.22 -7.18
N LYS A 42 6.80 5.12 -7.75
CA LYS A 42 6.59 5.23 -9.21
C LYS A 42 6.99 6.60 -9.75
N GLU A 43 6.71 7.66 -9.00
CA GLU A 43 7.12 9.03 -9.36
C GLU A 43 8.65 9.18 -9.35
N ALA A 44 9.31 8.63 -8.32
CA ALA A 44 10.78 8.61 -8.25
C ALA A 44 11.40 7.77 -9.38
N GLU A 45 10.81 6.63 -9.74
CA GLU A 45 11.26 5.79 -10.86
C GLU A 45 11.12 6.51 -12.21
N LYS A 46 10.01 7.23 -12.44
CA LYS A 46 9.83 8.04 -13.66
C LYS A 46 10.90 9.13 -13.80
N GLN A 47 11.17 9.86 -12.73
CA GLN A 47 12.17 10.94 -12.74
C GLN A 47 13.60 10.41 -12.95
N ASN A 48 13.90 9.22 -12.42
CA ASN A 48 15.20 8.57 -12.63
C ASN A 48 15.35 8.02 -14.06
N ALA A 49 14.26 7.53 -14.68
CA ALA A 49 14.27 7.03 -16.04
C ALA A 49 14.51 8.14 -17.10
N GLU A 50 13.95 9.33 -16.91
CA GLU A 50 14.18 10.48 -17.81
C GLU A 50 15.61 11.03 -17.70
N THR A 51 16.21 11.02 -16.51
CA THR A 51 17.57 11.56 -16.30
C THR A 51 18.67 10.66 -16.90
N LYS A 52 18.43 9.36 -17.10
CA LYS A 52 19.44 8.41 -17.61
C LYS A 52 19.55 8.38 -19.15
N THR A 53 18.58 8.93 -19.88
CA THR A 53 18.56 8.82 -21.35
C THR A 53 19.35 9.93 -22.06
N GLU A 54 19.67 11.04 -21.38
CA GLU A 54 20.32 12.22 -21.98
C GLU A 54 21.83 12.33 -21.64
N GLN A 55 22.54 11.20 -21.62
CA GLN A 55 24.01 11.16 -21.37
C GLN A 55 24.77 10.17 -22.28
N ASN A 56 24.32 9.94 -23.52
CA ASN A 56 25.12 9.23 -24.52
C ASN A 56 25.05 9.91 -25.90
#